data_AF-A0A838H3V0-F1
#
_entry.id   AF-A0A838H3V0-F1
#
_cell.length_a   1.000
_cell.length_b   1.000
_cell.length_c   1.000
_cell.angle_alpha   90.00
_cell.angle_beta   90.00
_cell.angle_gamma   90.00
#
_symmetry.space_group_name_H-M   'P 1'
#
loop_
_entity.id
_entity.type
_entity.pdbx_description
1 polymer ?
#
loop_
_entity_poly.entity_id
_entity_poly.type
_entity_poly.pdbx_seq_one_letter_code
_entity_poly.pdbx_strand_id
1 'polypeptide(L)'
;MPALVAEIRVETRDRIRRTSVYRAATPHGGVRRNSMHAALHNANPSMLVAGSIIALYERQARDPDGMPVPGDCPRPAPTAAMAARSGPLRYRAGARFTFYNGAMASAARLLRNQWDHCCERLLKRLEGLTDTEYRWEPVAGCWNVRPDSASPGGWTVDYPQTPPDPAPFTTIAWRLLHISDGNSVYWEHAFGPGLRNFRDLAPHGDAAGAVKYLAESQRLVTAALAEMDDERLDEMRPTHFAVEWPARRVFAVLIDEQVHHGAEVALLRDLYRNRGTLV
;
A
#
# COMPACT_ATOMS: atom_id res chain seq x y z
N MET A 1 17.65 31.16 47.08
CA MET A 1 16.23 30.84 47.36
C MET A 1 15.64 32.06 48.05
N PRO A 2 14.56 32.70 47.57
CA PRO A 2 13.49 32.25 46.64
C PRO A 2 13.66 32.86 45.23
N ALA A 3 13.37 32.19 44.10
CA ALA A 3 12.09 31.69 43.56
C ALA A 3 11.15 32.82 43.11
N LEU A 4 11.22 33.17 41.81
CA LEU A 4 10.20 33.95 41.12
C LEU A 4 9.80 33.21 39.84
N VAL A 5 8.53 32.84 39.79
CA VAL A 5 7.83 32.16 38.71
C VAL A 5 7.58 33.17 37.59
N ALA A 6 7.91 32.80 36.35
CA ALA A 6 7.54 33.58 35.16
C ALA A 6 6.69 32.71 34.23
N GLU A 7 5.43 33.11 34.09
CA GLU A 7 4.49 32.64 33.07
C GLU A 7 5.01 32.95 31.67
N ILE A 8 4.95 31.98 30.76
CA ILE A 8 5.16 32.22 29.32
C ILE A 8 3.80 32.18 28.63
N ARG A 9 3.39 33.36 28.17
CA ARG A 9 2.21 33.62 27.35
C ARG A 9 2.52 33.26 25.90
N VAL A 10 1.63 32.47 25.29
CA VAL A 10 1.63 32.15 23.86
C VAL A 10 1.19 33.37 23.08
N GLU A 11 1.97 33.79 22.07
CA GLU A 11 1.54 34.80 21.11
C GLU A 11 1.93 34.38 19.68
N THR A 12 0.91 33.98 18.92
CA THR A 12 0.94 33.77 17.48
C THR A 12 0.84 35.11 16.74
N ARG A 13 1.70 35.36 15.74
CA ARG A 13 1.30 36.03 14.48
C ARG A 13 2.36 36.00 13.38
N ASP A 14 1.87 35.70 12.18
CA ASP A 14 2.50 35.77 10.87
C ASP A 14 3.23 37.08 10.53
N ARG A 15 4.33 36.97 9.77
CA ARG A 15 4.64 37.92 8.67
C ARG A 15 5.65 37.36 7.66
N ILE A 16 5.19 37.15 6.43
CA ILE A 16 5.98 36.92 5.21
C ILE A 16 6.61 38.25 4.73
N ARG A 17 7.88 38.22 4.30
CA ARG A 17 8.43 38.76 3.02
C ARG A 17 9.94 39.01 3.12
N ARG A 18 10.73 38.32 2.30
CA ARG A 18 11.89 38.87 1.58
C ARG A 18 12.12 38.10 0.28
N THR A 19 11.88 38.78 -0.84
CA THR A 19 12.35 38.43 -2.18
C THR A 19 13.67 39.15 -2.45
N SER A 20 14.65 38.44 -3.01
CA SER A 20 15.84 39.02 -3.64
C SER A 20 15.65 39.05 -5.16
N VAL A 21 16.30 40.05 -5.75
CA VAL A 21 16.07 40.64 -7.07
C VAL A 21 17.03 40.02 -8.08
N TYR A 22 16.56 39.69 -9.28
CA TYR A 22 17.36 39.88 -10.50
C TYR A 22 16.47 40.40 -11.63
N ARG A 23 16.96 41.46 -12.29
CA ARG A 23 16.27 42.30 -13.27
C ARG A 23 16.90 42.03 -14.64
N ALA A 24 16.08 41.82 -15.68
CA ALA A 24 16.48 42.06 -17.06
C ALA A 24 15.25 42.48 -17.89
N ALA A 25 15.52 43.31 -18.89
CA ALA A 25 14.61 44.26 -19.54
C ALA A 25 13.54 43.66 -20.47
N THR A 26 12.41 44.37 -20.58
CA THR A 26 11.52 44.38 -21.76
C THR A 26 11.79 45.66 -22.57
N PRO A 27 11.41 45.73 -23.87
CA PRO A 27 10.10 46.31 -24.13
C PRO A 27 9.32 45.78 -25.36
N HIS A 28 8.01 46.00 -25.25
CA HIS A 28 6.98 46.18 -26.30
C HIS A 28 6.26 44.96 -26.92
N GLY A 29 4.97 44.87 -26.57
CA GLY A 29 3.89 44.96 -27.55
C GLY A 29 3.01 43.73 -27.71
N GLY A 30 1.71 43.87 -27.42
CA GLY A 30 0.67 43.05 -28.02
C GLY A 30 -0.21 42.25 -27.06
N VAL A 31 -1.37 42.81 -26.76
CA VAL A 31 -2.51 42.13 -26.11
C VAL A 31 -2.96 40.93 -26.94
N ARG A 32 -2.97 39.73 -26.35
CA ARG A 32 -3.93 38.65 -26.68
C ARG A 32 -4.31 37.89 -25.42
N ARG A 33 -5.61 37.89 -25.10
CA ARG A 33 -6.23 36.93 -24.18
C ARG A 33 -6.14 35.55 -24.81
N ASN A 34 -5.41 34.64 -24.20
CA ASN A 34 -5.55 33.20 -24.44
C ASN A 34 -5.61 32.50 -23.08
N SER A 35 -6.75 31.85 -22.86
CA SER A 35 -7.02 30.83 -21.86
C SER A 35 -5.95 29.74 -21.91
N MET A 36 -5.14 29.61 -20.85
CA MET A 36 -4.24 28.47 -20.70
C MET A 36 -5.02 27.25 -20.21
N HIS A 37 -5.44 26.46 -21.19
CA HIS A 37 -5.55 25.01 -21.08
C HIS A 37 -4.12 24.45 -21.22
N ALA A 38 -3.41 24.23 -20.11
CA ALA A 38 -2.11 23.53 -20.12
C ALA A 38 -1.64 23.17 -18.70
N ALA A 39 -2.18 22.09 -18.14
CA ALA A 39 -1.56 21.33 -17.05
C ALA A 39 -2.05 19.87 -17.07
N LEU A 40 -1.98 19.24 -18.25
CA LEU A 40 -2.21 17.81 -18.42
C LEU A 40 -1.09 17.29 -19.31
N HIS A 41 0.09 17.05 -18.74
CA HIS A 41 1.12 16.16 -19.27
C HIS A 41 2.27 16.07 -18.26
N ASN A 42 2.10 15.27 -17.20
CA ASN A 42 3.24 14.55 -16.60
C ASN A 42 2.82 13.37 -15.71
N ALA A 43 1.81 12.60 -16.11
CA ALA A 43 1.57 11.28 -15.53
C ALA A 43 2.43 10.28 -16.32
N ASN A 44 3.63 9.99 -15.83
CA ASN A 44 4.57 9.08 -16.48
C ASN A 44 4.11 7.62 -16.30
N PRO A 45 3.89 6.83 -17.38
CA PRO A 45 3.22 5.54 -17.29
C PRO A 45 4.19 4.36 -17.21
N SER A 46 4.62 3.94 -16.00
CA SER A 46 5.32 2.64 -15.83
C SER A 46 5.56 2.28 -14.36
N MET A 47 4.54 1.76 -13.67
CA MET A 47 4.64 1.17 -12.31
C MET A 47 4.22 -0.31 -12.32
N LEU A 48 4.65 -1.06 -13.34
CA LEU A 48 4.42 -2.50 -13.39
C LEU A 48 5.62 -3.25 -12.81
N VAL A 49 5.47 -3.80 -11.60
CA VAL A 49 6.34 -4.86 -11.09
C VAL A 49 5.48 -6.10 -10.78
N ALA A 50 6.04 -7.25 -11.16
CA ALA A 50 5.58 -8.62 -11.06
C ALA A 50 4.39 -8.90 -10.12
N GLY A 51 3.30 -9.40 -10.71
CA GLY A 51 2.31 -10.25 -10.03
C GLY A 51 1.44 -9.62 -8.93
N SER A 52 1.66 -8.39 -8.51
CA SER A 52 0.85 -7.77 -7.46
C SER A 52 -0.52 -7.33 -7.98
N ILE A 53 -1.50 -7.33 -7.08
CA ILE A 53 -2.84 -6.79 -7.35
C ILE A 53 -2.76 -5.28 -7.67
N ILE A 54 -1.75 -4.55 -7.15
CA ILE A 54 -1.45 -3.17 -7.56
C ILE A 54 -1.22 -3.08 -9.07
N ALA A 55 -0.40 -3.96 -9.67
CA ALA A 55 -0.17 -3.98 -11.12
C ALA A 55 -1.43 -4.32 -11.94
N LEU A 56 -2.34 -5.14 -11.38
CA LEU A 56 -3.67 -5.39 -11.99
C LEU A 56 -4.57 -4.15 -11.93
N TYR A 57 -4.55 -3.41 -10.82
CA TYR A 57 -5.37 -2.21 -10.66
C TYR A 57 -4.84 -0.99 -11.40
N GLU A 58 -3.52 -0.85 -11.52
CA GLU A 58 -2.92 0.16 -12.38
C GLU A 58 -3.29 -0.02 -13.85
N ARG A 59 -3.51 -1.25 -14.31
CA ARG A 59 -4.05 -1.51 -15.65
C ARG A 59 -5.50 -1.04 -15.77
N GLN A 60 -6.35 -1.32 -14.78
CA GLN A 60 -7.76 -0.88 -14.78
C GLN A 60 -7.92 0.64 -14.70
N ALA A 61 -7.08 1.34 -13.93
CA ALA A 61 -7.13 2.80 -13.84
C ALA A 61 -6.71 3.50 -15.16
N ARG A 62 -5.98 2.81 -16.04
CA ARG A 62 -5.53 3.32 -17.35
C ARG A 62 -6.50 3.03 -18.50
N ASP A 63 -7.43 2.10 -18.30
CA ASP A 63 -8.42 1.70 -19.32
C ASP A 63 -9.85 1.99 -18.80
N PRO A 64 -10.41 3.18 -19.06
CA PRO A 64 -11.75 3.54 -18.60
C PRO A 64 -12.88 2.77 -19.32
N ASP A 65 -12.58 2.05 -20.42
CA ASP A 65 -13.55 1.32 -21.24
C ASP A 65 -13.36 -0.21 -21.19
N GLY A 66 -12.31 -0.70 -20.53
CA GLY A 66 -11.88 -2.11 -20.57
C GLY A 66 -12.30 -2.94 -19.38
N MET A 67 -13.58 -3.30 -19.31
CA MET A 67 -13.97 -4.58 -18.71
C MET A 67 -14.52 -5.46 -19.83
N PRO A 68 -14.04 -6.71 -20.03
CA PRO A 68 -14.88 -7.68 -20.67
C PRO A 68 -16.12 -7.85 -19.78
N VAL A 69 -17.27 -7.44 -20.31
CA VAL A 69 -18.57 -7.91 -19.84
C VAL A 69 -18.45 -9.43 -19.68
N PRO A 70 -18.92 -10.07 -18.59
CA PRO A 70 -18.94 -11.52 -18.49
C PRO A 70 -19.79 -12.10 -19.64
N GLY A 71 -19.15 -12.38 -20.77
CA GLY A 71 -19.72 -13.10 -21.88
C GLY A 71 -19.63 -14.58 -21.58
N ASP A 72 -20.80 -15.17 -21.33
CA ASP A 72 -21.13 -16.59 -21.35
C ASP A 72 -19.93 -17.56 -21.46
N CYS A 73 -19.35 -17.92 -20.32
CA CYS A 73 -18.61 -19.15 -20.20
C CYS A 73 -19.62 -20.31 -20.35
N PRO A 74 -19.51 -21.19 -21.37
CA PRO A 74 -20.46 -22.28 -21.55
C PRO A 74 -20.41 -23.21 -20.33
N ARG A 75 -21.53 -23.34 -19.61
CA ARG A 75 -21.68 -24.40 -18.61
C ARG A 75 -21.44 -25.75 -19.30
N PRO A 76 -20.58 -26.64 -18.77
CA PRO A 76 -20.51 -27.99 -19.28
C PRO A 76 -21.90 -28.65 -19.13
N ALA A 77 -22.39 -29.23 -20.21
CA ALA A 77 -23.65 -29.97 -20.22
C ALA A 77 -23.59 -31.10 -19.17
N PRO A 78 -24.66 -31.34 -18.39
CA PRO A 78 -24.70 -32.46 -17.47
C PRO A 78 -24.58 -33.75 -18.27
N THR A 79 -23.51 -34.50 -18.05
CA THR A 79 -23.39 -35.85 -18.58
C THR A 79 -24.51 -36.71 -17.98
N ALA A 80 -25.23 -37.40 -18.86
CA ALA A 80 -26.32 -38.31 -18.51
C ALA A 80 -25.75 -39.55 -17.80
N ALA A 81 -25.45 -39.45 -16.52
CA ALA A 81 -25.13 -40.58 -15.67
C ALA A 81 -25.36 -40.26 -14.18
N MET A 82 -26.60 -39.94 -13.81
CA MET A 82 -27.19 -40.21 -12.48
C MET A 82 -28.69 -39.87 -12.45
N ALA A 83 -29.43 -40.31 -13.46
CA ALA A 83 -30.89 -40.33 -13.41
C ALA A 83 -31.36 -41.65 -12.81
N ALA A 84 -31.41 -41.74 -11.47
CA ALA A 84 -32.29 -42.68 -10.75
C ALA A 84 -32.22 -42.44 -9.24
N ARG A 85 -33.25 -41.77 -8.71
CA ARG A 85 -33.97 -42.04 -7.44
C ARG A 85 -34.59 -40.75 -6.89
N SER A 86 -35.60 -40.24 -7.58
CA SER A 86 -36.51 -39.23 -7.05
C SER A 86 -37.62 -39.93 -6.26
N GLY A 87 -37.43 -40.13 -4.96
CA GLY A 87 -38.54 -40.36 -4.03
C GLY A 87 -39.11 -39.01 -3.58
N PRO A 88 -40.42 -38.88 -3.30
CA PRO A 88 -40.97 -37.62 -2.83
C PRO A 88 -40.43 -37.32 -1.43
N LEU A 89 -39.60 -36.28 -1.31
CA LEU A 89 -39.20 -35.71 -0.03
C LEU A 89 -40.44 -35.11 0.63
N ARG A 90 -41.03 -35.86 1.57
CA ARG A 90 -42.07 -35.35 2.47
C ARG A 90 -41.44 -34.31 3.39
N TYR A 91 -41.69 -33.03 3.12
CA TYR A 91 -41.29 -31.93 3.99
C TYR A 91 -42.05 -32.02 5.31
N ARG A 92 -41.38 -32.48 6.38
CA ARG A 92 -41.90 -32.37 7.74
C ARG A 92 -41.76 -30.92 8.19
N ALA A 93 -42.85 -30.17 8.10
CA ALA A 93 -43.01 -28.92 8.82
C ALA A 93 -42.83 -29.19 10.33
N GLY A 94 -41.81 -28.61 10.96
CA GLY A 94 -41.61 -28.80 12.40
C GLY A 94 -40.19 -28.54 12.94
N ALA A 95 -39.21 -28.23 12.11
CA ALA A 95 -37.95 -27.70 12.63
C ALA A 95 -38.10 -26.19 12.81
N ARG A 96 -38.28 -25.75 14.07
CA ARG A 96 -37.90 -24.39 14.46
C ARG A 96 -36.41 -24.26 14.17
N PHE A 97 -36.07 -23.77 12.98
CA PHE A 97 -34.76 -23.20 12.75
C PHE A 97 -34.71 -21.99 13.67
N THR A 98 -34.08 -22.16 14.82
CA THR A 98 -33.44 -21.03 15.47
C THR A 98 -32.54 -20.43 14.40
N PHE A 99 -33.02 -19.36 13.75
CA PHE A 99 -32.11 -18.43 13.12
C PHE A 99 -31.14 -18.07 14.22
N TYR A 100 -29.92 -18.61 14.15
CA TYR A 100 -28.82 -17.93 14.78
C TYR A 100 -28.90 -16.53 14.18
N ASN A 101 -29.32 -15.55 14.99
CA ASN A 101 -28.98 -14.15 14.76
C ASN A 101 -27.46 -14.04 14.94
N GLY A 102 -26.70 -14.77 14.12
CA GLY A 102 -25.33 -14.45 13.83
C GLY A 102 -25.42 -13.20 13.00
N ALA A 103 -25.43 -12.04 13.66
CA ALA A 103 -25.19 -10.79 12.99
C ALA A 103 -24.05 -11.03 11.99
N MET A 104 -24.33 -10.84 10.70
CA MET A 104 -23.29 -10.92 9.66
C MET A 104 -22.10 -10.12 10.17
N ALA A 105 -20.92 -10.74 10.21
CA ALA A 105 -19.75 -10.04 10.72
C ALA A 105 -19.59 -8.75 9.90
N SER A 106 -19.63 -7.59 10.57
CA SER A 106 -19.42 -6.29 9.92
C SER A 106 -18.18 -6.36 9.04
N ALA A 107 -18.28 -5.83 7.82
CA ALA A 107 -17.18 -5.79 6.88
C ALA A 107 -15.96 -5.07 7.49
N ALA A 108 -16.19 -4.00 8.24
CA ALA A 108 -15.15 -3.30 8.98
C ALA A 108 -14.48 -4.20 10.03
N ARG A 109 -15.25 -5.02 10.75
CA ARG A 109 -14.68 -5.99 11.69
C ARG A 109 -13.84 -7.06 10.97
N LEU A 110 -14.28 -7.54 9.81
CA LEU A 110 -13.52 -8.52 9.03
C LEU A 110 -12.19 -7.94 8.53
N LEU A 111 -12.19 -6.72 7.98
CA LEU A 111 -10.98 -6.05 7.51
C LEU A 111 -10.00 -5.78 8.67
N ARG A 112 -10.49 -5.30 9.82
CA ARG A 112 -9.67 -5.14 11.03
C ARG A 112 -9.00 -6.44 11.45
N ASN A 113 -9.77 -7.53 11.56
CA ASN A 113 -9.22 -8.81 11.99
C ASN A 113 -8.15 -9.34 11.00
N GLN A 114 -8.35 -9.17 9.69
CA GLN A 114 -7.37 -9.60 8.69
C GLN A 114 -6.10 -8.74 8.73
N TRP A 115 -6.28 -7.43 8.86
CA TRP A 115 -5.17 -6.48 9.03
C TRP A 115 -4.34 -6.84 10.28
N ASP A 116 -4.96 -6.93 11.44
CA ASP A 116 -4.28 -7.24 12.70
C ASP A 116 -3.55 -8.59 12.62
N HIS A 117 -4.21 -9.61 12.06
CA HIS A 117 -3.60 -10.93 11.90
C HIS A 117 -2.38 -10.90 10.98
N CYS A 118 -2.45 -10.23 9.82
CA CYS A 118 -1.34 -10.19 8.88
C CYS A 118 -0.16 -9.35 9.41
N CYS A 119 -0.44 -8.24 10.12
CA CYS A 119 0.57 -7.42 10.79
C CYS A 119 1.28 -8.19 11.90
N GLU A 120 0.53 -8.80 12.81
CA GLU A 120 1.09 -9.57 13.94
C GLU A 120 1.94 -10.73 13.43
N ARG A 121 1.44 -11.47 12.42
CA ARG A 121 2.17 -12.57 11.81
C ARG A 121 3.50 -12.11 11.21
N LEU A 122 3.51 -10.99 10.48
CA LEU A 122 4.75 -10.46 9.90
C LEU A 122 5.72 -9.99 10.99
N LEU A 123 5.28 -9.25 12.00
CA LEU A 123 6.16 -8.77 13.07
C LEU A 123 6.79 -9.95 13.84
N LYS A 124 6.02 -10.98 14.18
CA LYS A 124 6.56 -12.22 14.77
C LYS A 124 7.57 -12.88 13.86
N ARG A 125 7.28 -12.94 12.56
CA ARG A 125 8.21 -13.46 11.55
C ARG A 125 9.45 -12.60 11.38
N LEU A 126 9.55 -11.40 11.94
CA LEU A 126 10.72 -10.52 11.89
C LEU A 126 11.55 -10.55 13.18
N GLU A 127 11.11 -11.26 14.21
CA GLU A 127 11.87 -11.45 15.45
C GLU A 127 13.27 -12.02 15.16
N GLY A 128 14.29 -11.40 15.73
CA GLY A 128 15.69 -11.77 15.54
C GLY A 128 16.24 -11.53 14.12
N LEU A 129 15.56 -10.72 13.28
CA LEU A 129 16.12 -10.32 11.99
C LEU A 129 17.41 -9.54 12.22
N THR A 130 18.51 -10.05 11.67
CA THR A 130 19.83 -9.39 11.76
C THR A 130 20.07 -8.52 10.55
N ASP A 131 20.97 -7.55 10.69
CA ASP A 131 21.47 -6.72 9.60
C ASP A 131 22.06 -7.52 8.43
N THR A 132 22.73 -8.64 8.72
CA THR A 132 23.30 -9.52 7.69
C THR A 132 22.21 -10.26 6.92
N GLU A 133 21.15 -10.71 7.60
CA GLU A 133 19.98 -11.33 6.96
C GLU A 133 19.17 -10.30 6.18
N TYR A 134 18.95 -9.12 6.76
CA TYR A 134 18.20 -8.01 6.16
C TYR A 134 18.79 -7.59 4.80
N ARG A 135 20.12 -7.47 4.72
CA ARG A 135 20.85 -7.08 3.51
C ARG A 135 21.24 -8.26 2.61
N TRP A 136 20.82 -9.48 2.92
CA TRP A 136 21.23 -10.67 2.16
C TRP A 136 20.68 -10.66 0.73
N GLU A 137 21.56 -11.00 -0.22
CA GLU A 137 21.27 -11.07 -1.65
C GLU A 137 21.27 -12.54 -2.10
N PRO A 138 20.08 -13.15 -2.29
CA PRO A 138 19.99 -14.57 -2.65
C PRO A 138 20.31 -14.84 -4.13
N VAL A 139 20.22 -13.82 -4.99
CA VAL A 139 20.42 -13.94 -6.44
C VAL A 139 21.22 -12.75 -6.93
N ALA A 140 22.16 -12.98 -7.86
CA ALA A 140 22.93 -11.92 -8.47
C ALA A 140 22.01 -10.90 -9.19
N GLY A 141 22.29 -9.61 -9.00
CA GLY A 141 21.51 -8.54 -9.61
C GLY A 141 20.13 -8.31 -8.98
N CYS A 142 19.87 -8.87 -7.78
CA CYS A 142 18.63 -8.55 -7.06
C CYS A 142 18.59 -7.09 -6.61
N TRP A 143 17.39 -6.52 -6.56
CA TRP A 143 17.13 -5.20 -6.02
C TRP A 143 17.12 -5.18 -4.50
N ASN A 144 17.83 -4.20 -3.94
CA ASN A 144 18.06 -4.07 -2.51
C ASN A 144 17.97 -2.61 -2.06
N VAL A 145 18.06 -2.38 -0.75
CA VAL A 145 18.36 -1.06 -0.18
C VAL A 145 19.88 -0.87 -0.19
N ARG A 146 20.36 0.24 -0.75
CA ARG A 146 21.78 0.51 -1.03
C ARG A 146 22.29 1.71 -0.23
N PRO A 147 23.53 1.69 0.28
CA PRO A 147 24.16 2.89 0.79
C PRO A 147 24.29 3.93 -0.33
N ASP A 148 23.90 5.16 -0.05
CA ASP A 148 24.06 6.30 -0.95
C ASP A 148 24.28 7.57 -0.14
N SER A 149 25.53 8.04 -0.08
CA SER A 149 25.90 9.25 0.65
C SER A 149 25.31 10.54 0.07
N ALA A 150 24.84 10.53 -1.19
CA ALA A 150 24.18 11.67 -1.80
C ALA A 150 22.69 11.73 -1.44
N SER A 151 22.08 10.60 -1.05
CA SER A 151 20.69 10.55 -0.63
C SER A 151 20.50 11.04 0.81
N PRO A 152 19.45 11.82 1.10
CA PRO A 152 19.07 12.14 2.47
C PRO A 152 18.88 10.87 3.30
N GLY A 153 19.56 10.78 4.45
CA GLY A 153 19.55 9.58 5.29
C GLY A 153 20.61 8.53 4.92
N GLY A 154 21.36 8.72 3.83
CA GLY A 154 22.50 7.89 3.47
C GLY A 154 22.15 6.57 2.76
N TRP A 155 20.89 6.40 2.35
CA TRP A 155 20.38 5.18 1.74
C TRP A 155 19.45 5.49 0.58
N THR A 156 19.48 4.61 -0.42
CA THR A 156 18.60 4.61 -1.58
C THR A 156 18.04 3.20 -1.78
N VAL A 157 17.09 3.05 -2.70
CA VAL A 157 16.53 1.76 -3.08
C VAL A 157 16.77 1.50 -4.56
N ASP A 158 17.09 0.26 -4.92
CA ASP A 158 17.15 -0.16 -6.30
C ASP A 158 15.75 -0.13 -6.92
N TYR A 159 15.43 0.99 -7.55
CA TYR A 159 14.20 1.19 -8.32
C TYR A 159 14.42 2.32 -9.35
N PRO A 160 14.96 2.00 -10.54
CA PRO A 160 15.25 3.02 -11.54
C PRO A 160 13.97 3.64 -12.08
N GLN A 161 14.06 4.86 -12.60
CA GLN A 161 12.91 5.58 -13.20
C GLN A 161 12.22 4.76 -14.32
N THR A 162 12.99 3.92 -15.02
CA THR A 162 12.48 2.96 -16.00
C THR A 162 12.90 1.56 -15.56
N PRO A 163 12.06 0.87 -14.77
CA PRO A 163 12.28 -0.51 -14.38
C PRO A 163 12.36 -1.44 -15.61
N PRO A 164 13.25 -2.44 -15.63
CA PRO A 164 13.27 -3.46 -16.67
C PRO A 164 12.08 -4.43 -16.51
N ASP A 165 11.70 -5.09 -17.60
CA ASP A 165 10.66 -6.13 -17.62
C ASP A 165 11.26 -7.44 -18.18
N PRO A 166 11.28 -8.55 -17.40
CA PRO A 166 10.77 -8.67 -16.04
C PRO A 166 11.62 -7.89 -15.02
N ALA A 167 10.97 -7.43 -13.96
CA ALA A 167 11.67 -6.82 -12.83
C ALA A 167 12.62 -7.84 -12.16
N PRO A 168 13.80 -7.41 -11.65
CA PRO A 168 14.71 -8.28 -10.93
C PRO A 168 14.11 -8.78 -9.62
N PHE A 169 14.69 -9.86 -9.10
CA PHE A 169 14.36 -10.38 -7.77
C PHE A 169 14.61 -9.30 -6.71
N THR A 170 13.73 -9.13 -5.72
CA THR A 170 13.91 -8.15 -4.63
C THR A 170 14.44 -8.81 -3.36
N THR A 171 15.04 -8.09 -2.42
CA THR A 171 15.54 -8.65 -1.13
C THR A 171 14.51 -8.53 0.00
N ILE A 172 14.87 -9.00 1.20
CA ILE A 172 14.12 -8.71 2.44
C ILE A 172 14.06 -7.21 2.67
N ALA A 173 15.19 -6.50 2.59
CA ALA A 173 15.23 -5.06 2.79
C ALA A 173 14.33 -4.29 1.82
N TRP A 174 14.40 -4.63 0.52
CA TRP A 174 13.55 -4.00 -0.48
C TRP A 174 12.06 -4.21 -0.19
N ARG A 175 11.66 -5.45 0.14
CA ARG A 175 10.26 -5.78 0.44
C ARG A 175 9.73 -5.11 1.70
N LEU A 176 10.55 -5.03 2.76
CA LEU A 176 10.17 -4.35 4.01
C LEU A 176 10.00 -2.84 3.81
N LEU A 177 10.85 -2.23 2.98
CA LEU A 177 10.66 -0.83 2.59
C LEU A 177 9.36 -0.66 1.77
N HIS A 178 9.19 -1.47 0.72
CA HIS A 178 8.02 -1.41 -0.17
C HIS A 178 6.68 -1.46 0.58
N ILE A 179 6.52 -2.42 1.49
CA ILE A 179 5.28 -2.53 2.26
C ILE A 179 5.07 -1.35 3.24
N SER A 180 6.15 -0.85 3.84
CA SER A 180 6.08 0.25 4.81
C SER A 180 5.75 1.58 4.13
N ASP A 181 6.35 1.81 2.96
CA ASP A 181 6.04 2.95 2.10
C ASP A 181 4.61 2.84 1.55
N GLY A 182 4.20 1.65 1.11
CA GLY A 182 2.83 1.37 0.67
C GLY A 182 1.80 1.73 1.74
N ASN A 183 1.98 1.25 2.97
CA ASN A 183 1.13 1.63 4.11
C ASN A 183 1.07 3.15 4.29
N SER A 184 2.22 3.81 4.29
CA SER A 184 2.34 5.24 4.55
C SER A 184 1.69 6.10 3.46
N VAL A 185 1.95 5.80 2.18
CA VAL A 185 1.45 6.57 1.03
C VAL A 185 -0.05 6.35 0.84
N TYR A 186 -0.52 5.10 0.84
CA TYR A 186 -1.96 4.85 0.68
C TYR A 186 -2.77 5.45 1.83
N TRP A 187 -2.29 5.32 3.07
CA TRP A 187 -2.93 5.94 4.23
C TRP A 187 -2.94 7.47 4.12
N GLU A 188 -1.82 8.09 3.75
CA GLU A 188 -1.73 9.55 3.71
C GLU A 188 -2.67 10.17 2.68
N HIS A 189 -2.85 9.52 1.52
CA HIS A 189 -3.78 9.99 0.50
C HIS A 189 -5.23 9.74 0.89
N ALA A 190 -5.55 8.59 1.50
CA ALA A 190 -6.93 8.26 1.82
C ALA A 190 -7.46 8.96 3.10
N PHE A 191 -6.58 9.17 4.09
CA PHE A 191 -6.96 9.60 5.44
C PHE A 191 -6.12 10.78 5.98
N GLY A 192 -5.08 11.18 5.26
CA GLY A 192 -4.17 12.25 5.65
C GLY A 192 -4.15 13.43 4.66
N PRO A 193 -3.07 14.24 4.68
CA PRO A 193 -2.93 15.41 3.81
C PRO A 193 -2.75 15.13 2.31
N GLY A 194 -2.44 13.89 1.91
CA GLY A 194 -2.19 13.51 0.50
C GLY A 194 -1.01 14.23 -0.17
N LEU A 195 0.05 14.56 0.57
CA LEU A 195 1.14 15.40 0.07
C LEU A 195 2.38 14.62 -0.40
N ARG A 196 2.75 13.52 0.26
CA ARG A 196 3.97 12.77 -0.04
C ARG A 196 3.67 11.60 -0.97
N ASN A 197 4.70 11.16 -1.67
CA ASN A 197 4.74 9.96 -2.50
C ASN A 197 5.99 9.13 -2.14
N PHE A 198 6.12 7.94 -2.74
CA PHE A 198 7.22 7.00 -2.47
C PHE A 198 8.62 7.65 -2.49
N ARG A 199 8.88 8.56 -3.44
CA ARG A 199 10.17 9.28 -3.56
C ARG A 199 10.51 10.21 -2.40
N ASP A 200 9.53 10.58 -1.58
CA ASP A 200 9.70 11.49 -0.45
C ASP A 200 10.02 10.71 0.85
N LEU A 201 9.98 9.38 0.81
CA LEU A 201 10.24 8.49 1.94
C LEU A 201 11.68 7.98 1.89
N ALA A 202 12.33 7.96 3.06
CA ALA A 202 13.74 7.60 3.17
C ALA A 202 13.91 6.10 3.47
N PRO A 203 14.70 5.36 2.68
CA PRO A 203 15.02 3.97 2.98
C PRO A 203 15.79 3.80 4.30
N HIS A 204 15.66 2.61 4.90
CA HIS A 204 16.39 2.23 6.12
C HIS A 204 17.48 1.20 5.81
N GLY A 205 18.72 1.48 6.21
CA GLY A 205 19.87 0.61 5.94
C GLY A 205 20.09 -0.55 6.90
N ASP A 206 19.41 -0.53 8.05
CA ASP A 206 19.54 -1.52 9.10
C ASP A 206 18.19 -2.16 9.44
N ALA A 207 18.25 -3.38 9.97
CA ALA A 207 17.06 -4.19 10.25
C ALA A 207 16.16 -3.55 11.31
N ALA A 208 16.77 -2.94 12.34
CA ALA A 208 16.02 -2.36 13.45
C ALA A 208 15.20 -1.14 12.99
N GLY A 209 15.79 -0.27 12.18
CA GLY A 209 15.13 0.87 11.57
C GLY A 209 13.98 0.44 10.65
N ALA A 210 14.21 -0.55 9.79
CA ALA A 210 13.19 -1.05 8.89
C ALA A 210 11.99 -1.68 9.64
N VAL A 211 12.25 -2.51 10.66
CA VAL A 211 11.19 -3.13 11.48
C VAL A 211 10.43 -2.08 12.28
N LYS A 212 11.13 -1.07 12.83
CA LYS A 212 10.48 0.05 13.52
C LYS A 212 9.57 0.82 12.57
N TYR A 213 10.05 1.15 11.37
CA TYR A 213 9.27 1.89 10.38
C TYR A 213 8.06 1.10 9.90
N LEU A 214 8.21 -0.21 9.67
CA LEU A 214 7.08 -1.09 9.38
C LEU A 214 6.01 -0.99 10.47
N ALA A 215 6.40 -1.15 11.74
CA ALA A 215 5.45 -1.09 12.85
C ALA A 215 4.77 0.28 12.98
N GLU A 216 5.49 1.38 12.69
CA GLU A 216 4.92 2.73 12.66
C GLU A 216 3.91 2.90 11.52
N SER A 217 4.27 2.45 10.31
CA SER A 217 3.36 2.48 9.16
C SER A 217 2.09 1.65 9.40
N GLN A 218 2.21 0.51 10.08
CA GLN A 218 1.08 -0.33 10.42
C GLN A 218 0.12 0.33 11.42
N ARG A 219 0.65 1.06 12.41
CA ARG A 219 -0.16 1.80 13.38
C ARG A 219 -1.04 2.87 12.72
N LEU A 220 -0.56 3.52 11.66
CA LEU A 220 -1.35 4.50 10.90
C LEU A 220 -2.62 3.86 10.31
N VAL A 221 -2.44 2.71 9.65
CA VAL A 221 -3.53 1.96 9.03
C VAL A 221 -4.46 1.36 10.08
N THR A 222 -3.92 0.81 11.18
CA THR A 222 -4.71 0.31 12.32
C THR A 222 -5.60 1.40 12.90
N ALA A 223 -5.05 2.61 13.12
CA ALA A 223 -5.82 3.74 13.64
C ALA A 223 -6.94 4.15 12.66
N ALA A 224 -6.67 4.20 11.36
CA ALA A 224 -7.70 4.50 10.36
C ALA A 224 -8.81 3.44 10.32
N LEU A 225 -8.46 2.15 10.37
CA LEU A 225 -9.40 1.03 10.39
C LEU A 225 -10.26 0.97 11.68
N ALA A 226 -9.73 1.46 12.81
CA ALA A 226 -10.47 1.53 14.08
C ALA A 226 -11.68 2.47 13.99
N GLU A 227 -11.58 3.52 13.19
CA GLU A 227 -12.64 4.51 12.96
C GLU A 227 -13.69 4.05 11.94
N MET A 228 -13.49 2.92 11.26
CA MET A 228 -14.40 2.45 10.21
C MET A 228 -15.58 1.66 10.77
N ASP A 229 -16.78 1.98 10.29
CA ASP A 229 -17.95 1.12 10.25
C ASP A 229 -18.28 0.73 8.80
N ASP A 230 -19.33 -0.04 8.60
CA ASP A 230 -19.67 -0.57 7.27
C ASP A 230 -20.14 0.53 6.29
N GLU A 231 -20.68 1.65 6.78
CA GLU A 231 -21.08 2.78 5.92
C GLU A 231 -19.86 3.60 5.48
N ARG A 232 -18.97 3.92 6.42
CA ARG A 232 -17.74 4.68 6.15
C ARG A 232 -16.78 3.94 5.22
N LEU A 233 -16.87 2.61 5.17
CA LEU A 233 -16.13 1.78 4.22
C LEU A 233 -16.52 2.06 2.75
N ASP A 234 -17.69 2.62 2.50
CA ASP A 234 -18.18 2.96 1.17
C ASP A 234 -17.85 4.39 0.73
N GLU A 235 -17.31 5.22 1.63
CA GLU A 235 -16.85 6.57 1.31
C GLU A 235 -15.68 6.54 0.33
N MET A 236 -15.76 7.37 -0.71
CA MET A 236 -14.70 7.57 -1.69
C MET A 236 -13.54 8.36 -1.07
N ARG A 237 -12.32 7.87 -1.28
CA ARG A 237 -11.07 8.39 -0.73
C ARG A 237 -10.08 8.65 -1.86
N PRO A 238 -9.34 9.78 -1.82
CA PRO A 238 -8.29 10.03 -2.79
C PRO A 238 -7.18 8.97 -2.69
N THR A 239 -6.54 8.70 -3.82
CA THR A 239 -5.36 7.85 -3.91
C THR A 239 -4.21 8.62 -4.53
N HIS A 240 -2.99 8.13 -4.32
CA HIS A 240 -1.78 8.69 -4.91
C HIS A 240 -1.74 8.60 -6.46
N PHE A 241 -2.66 7.84 -7.06
CA PHE A 241 -2.87 7.80 -8.52
C PHE A 241 -3.77 8.95 -9.04
N ALA A 242 -4.17 9.90 -8.19
CA ALA A 242 -5.11 10.97 -8.51
C ALA A 242 -6.49 10.48 -8.97
N VAL A 243 -6.90 9.29 -8.50
CA VAL A 243 -8.27 8.76 -8.62
C VAL A 243 -8.82 8.47 -7.23
N GLU A 244 -10.15 8.35 -7.11
CA GLU A 244 -10.78 7.99 -5.84
C GLU A 244 -11.17 6.51 -5.80
N TRP A 245 -10.99 5.87 -4.65
CA TRP A 245 -11.48 4.51 -4.35
C TRP A 245 -12.32 4.51 -3.08
N PRO A 246 -13.30 3.62 -2.94
CA PRO A 246 -13.96 3.46 -1.65
C PRO A 246 -12.96 2.99 -0.59
N ALA A 247 -13.09 3.44 0.66
CA ALA A 247 -12.17 3.12 1.75
C ALA A 247 -11.93 1.61 1.92
N ARG A 248 -12.97 0.78 1.73
CA ARG A 248 -12.85 -0.70 1.72
C ARG A 248 -11.81 -1.22 0.74
N ARG A 249 -11.68 -0.60 -0.44
CA ARG A 249 -10.71 -1.00 -1.46
C ARG A 249 -9.29 -0.60 -1.05
N VAL A 250 -9.11 0.57 -0.45
CA VAL A 250 -7.81 1.01 0.08
C VAL A 250 -7.29 0.00 1.10
N PHE A 251 -8.13 -0.38 2.08
CA PHE A 251 -7.74 -1.38 3.08
C PHE A 251 -7.55 -2.78 2.50
N ALA A 252 -8.38 -3.20 1.54
CA ALA A 252 -8.22 -4.50 0.89
C ALA A 252 -6.87 -4.62 0.17
N VAL A 253 -6.42 -3.55 -0.52
CA VAL A 253 -5.10 -3.51 -1.16
C VAL A 253 -3.99 -3.58 -0.11
N LEU A 254 -4.07 -2.79 0.97
CA LEU A 254 -3.06 -2.82 2.03
C LEU A 254 -2.94 -4.18 2.72
N ILE A 255 -4.07 -4.85 2.98
CA ILE A 255 -4.09 -6.21 3.54
C ILE A 255 -3.44 -7.19 2.57
N ASP A 256 -3.78 -7.11 1.28
CA ASP A 256 -3.23 -8.00 0.26
C ASP A 256 -1.70 -7.84 0.15
N GLU A 257 -1.21 -6.61 0.06
CA GLU A 257 0.23 -6.30 0.03
C GLU A 257 0.95 -6.82 1.28
N GLN A 258 0.35 -6.66 2.46
CA GLN A 258 0.92 -7.21 3.71
C GLN A 258 0.99 -8.74 3.70
N VAL A 259 -0.05 -9.41 3.19
CA VAL A 259 -0.08 -10.86 3.11
C VAL A 259 0.93 -11.37 2.08
N HIS A 260 0.93 -10.78 0.89
CA HIS A 260 1.75 -11.16 -0.24
C HIS A 260 3.25 -11.00 0.08
N HIS A 261 3.69 -9.77 0.31
CA HIS A 261 5.11 -9.50 0.57
C HIS A 261 5.55 -9.99 1.95
N GLY A 262 4.65 -10.03 2.94
CA GLY A 262 4.95 -10.64 4.23
C GLY A 262 5.23 -12.15 4.13
N ALA A 263 4.56 -12.86 3.23
CA ALA A 263 4.84 -14.27 2.95
C ALA A 263 6.18 -14.45 2.22
N GLU A 264 6.49 -13.59 1.24
CA GLU A 264 7.78 -13.62 0.54
C GLU A 264 8.96 -13.34 1.49
N VAL A 265 8.81 -12.36 2.39
CA VAL A 265 9.81 -12.10 3.44
C VAL A 265 9.99 -13.32 4.33
N ALA A 266 8.89 -13.94 4.79
CA ALA A 266 8.97 -15.15 5.61
C ALA A 266 9.69 -16.31 4.88
N LEU A 267 9.38 -16.51 3.59
CA LEU A 267 10.06 -17.50 2.75
C LEU A 267 11.56 -17.20 2.63
N LEU A 268 11.94 -15.95 2.39
CA LEU A 268 13.34 -15.53 2.30
C LEU A 268 14.09 -15.73 3.61
N ARG A 269 13.45 -15.49 4.76
CA ARG A 269 14.05 -15.81 6.07
C ARG A 269 14.28 -17.30 6.25
N ASP A 270 13.31 -18.13 5.88
CA ASP A 270 13.45 -19.59 5.94
C ASP A 270 14.55 -20.07 4.97
N LEU A 271 14.66 -19.47 3.78
CA LEU A 271 15.75 -19.74 2.84
C LEU A 271 17.11 -19.30 3.41
N TYR A 272 17.21 -18.11 4.01
CA TYR A 272 18.43 -17.61 4.64
C TYR A 272 18.91 -18.58 5.73
N ARG A 273 18.00 -19.07 6.58
CA ARG A 273 18.33 -20.05 7.64
C ARG A 273 18.92 -21.35 7.07
N ASN A 274 18.45 -21.78 5.90
CA ASN A 274 18.89 -23.01 5.24
C ASN A 274 19.94 -22.76 4.14
N ARG A 275 20.49 -21.55 4.01
CA ARG A 275 21.37 -21.17 2.88
C ARG A 275 22.63 -22.04 2.74
N GLY A 276 23.09 -22.65 3.83
CA GLY A 276 24.24 -23.56 3.82
C GLY A 276 23.95 -24.95 3.24
N THR A 277 22.68 -25.28 2.96
CA THR A 277 22.27 -26.58 2.39
C THR A 277 21.57 -26.42 1.04
N LEU A 278 21.69 -25.26 0.40
CA LEU A 278 21.16 -25.05 -0.95
C LEU A 278 21.97 -25.89 -1.95
N VAL A 279 21.25 -26.52 -2.88
CA VAL A 279 21.79 -27.36 -3.95
C VAL A 279 21.92 -26.59 -5.26
#